data_AF-A0A2A4F9M7-F1
#
_entry.id   AF-A0A2A4F9M7-F1
#
_cell.length_a   1.000
_cell.length_b   1.000
_cell.length_c   1.000
_cell.angle_alpha   90.00
_cell.angle_beta   90.00
_cell.angle_gamma   90.00
#
_symmetry.space_group_name_H-M   'P 1'
#
loop_
_entity.id
_entity.type
_entity.pdbx_description
1 polymer ?
#
loop_
_entity_poly.entity_id
_entity_poly.type
_entity_poly.pdbx_seq_one_letter_code
_entity_poly.pdbx_strand_id
1 'polypeptide(L)'
;MSDPSTPTSGSIPYSIGIAGVVRIPIPGTPRLGIKLRPCGAIPKNGSTSTLFFQDISGRKHLRLDYGYNVQTKTVDYHWNQRGTHERFGIADHTPVGQGGATVYRSAKYFRHAGRVLAIVDVSIDVVSIVVASRPIRRASEVVTGLALSWAGCKATGAAGALAGTPAAPFGVAAGGLAGCVVGGYIGYQIGSVLGGAVFDWSDATFSPLPQARL
;
A
#
# COMPACT_ATOMS: atom_id res chain seq x y z
N MET A 1 -9.64 -24.68 10.89
CA MET A 1 -10.83 -24.86 10.03
C MET A 1 -11.69 -23.62 10.21
N SER A 2 -11.93 -22.87 9.14
CA SER A 2 -12.70 -21.61 9.16
C SER A 2 -14.18 -21.89 9.33
N ASP A 3 -14.81 -21.17 10.26
CA ASP A 3 -16.25 -21.20 10.52
C ASP A 3 -17.03 -20.78 9.25
N PRO A 4 -17.97 -21.61 8.76
CA PRO A 4 -18.78 -21.31 7.57
C PRO A 4 -19.71 -20.10 7.76
N SER A 5 -19.85 -19.55 8.97
CA SER A 5 -20.65 -18.34 9.25
C SER A 5 -19.88 -17.03 9.09
N THR A 6 -18.55 -17.06 8.95
CA THR A 6 -17.79 -15.84 8.65
C THR A 6 -17.95 -15.47 7.17
N PRO A 7 -18.54 -14.29 6.84
CA PRO A 7 -18.63 -13.84 5.46
C PRO A 7 -17.22 -13.79 4.85
N THR A 8 -17.08 -14.29 3.62
CA THR A 8 -15.83 -14.18 2.88
C THR A 8 -15.39 -12.72 2.87
N SER A 9 -14.18 -12.45 3.39
CA SER A 9 -13.59 -11.10 3.44
C SER A 9 -12.37 -11.08 2.53
N GLY A 10 -12.20 -10.01 1.76
CA GLY A 10 -11.01 -9.82 0.96
C GLY A 10 -9.80 -9.25 1.75
N SER A 11 -9.89 -9.14 3.09
CA SER A 11 -8.90 -8.49 3.95
C SER A 11 -7.44 -8.86 3.66
N ILE A 12 -7.18 -10.13 3.32
CA ILE A 12 -5.83 -10.63 2.99
C ILE A 12 -5.38 -10.07 1.62
N PRO A 13 -6.07 -10.32 0.49
CA PRO A 13 -5.77 -9.66 -0.77
C PRO A 13 -5.67 -8.12 -0.67
N TYR A 14 -6.53 -7.46 0.10
CA TYR A 14 -6.45 -6.00 0.27
C TYR A 14 -5.17 -5.56 0.94
N SER A 15 -4.82 -6.18 2.06
CA SER A 15 -3.66 -5.80 2.87
C SER A 15 -2.35 -5.94 2.10
N ILE A 16 -2.23 -6.95 1.24
CA ILE A 16 -1.11 -7.11 0.33
C ILE A 16 -1.19 -6.08 -0.80
N GLY A 17 -2.39 -5.89 -1.36
CA GLY A 17 -2.62 -5.00 -2.49
C GLY A 17 -2.38 -3.53 -2.19
N ILE A 18 -2.76 -3.08 -0.99
CA ILE A 18 -2.70 -1.69 -0.57
C ILE A 18 -1.25 -1.18 -0.49
N ALA A 19 -0.30 -2.04 -0.12
CA ALA A 19 1.13 -1.74 -0.13
C ALA A 19 1.68 -1.44 -1.53
N GLY A 20 1.03 -1.96 -2.58
CA GLY A 20 1.39 -1.68 -3.97
C GLY A 20 0.88 -0.33 -4.50
N VAL A 21 -0.06 0.32 -3.80
CA VAL A 21 -0.76 1.53 -4.28
C VAL A 21 -0.64 2.74 -3.35
N VAL A 22 -0.52 2.52 -2.04
CA VAL A 22 -0.44 3.59 -1.05
C VAL A 22 0.95 4.21 -1.03
N ARG A 23 0.96 5.52 -0.79
CA ARG A 23 2.17 6.26 -0.46
C ARG A 23 2.50 6.06 1.02
N ILE A 24 3.53 5.28 1.31
CA ILE A 24 3.97 5.02 2.69
C ILE A 24 4.95 6.14 3.09
N PRO A 25 4.69 6.92 4.15
CA PRO A 25 5.62 7.95 4.59
C PRO A 25 6.98 7.37 5.02
N ILE A 26 8.06 8.11 4.77
CA ILE A 26 9.39 7.78 5.32
C ILE A 26 9.67 8.74 6.48
N PRO A 27 9.70 8.27 7.74
CA PRO A 27 9.97 9.15 8.88
C PRO A 27 11.35 9.83 8.80
N GLY A 28 11.45 11.03 9.37
CA GLY A 28 12.69 11.82 9.35
C GLY A 28 13.09 12.34 7.96
N THR A 29 12.22 12.23 6.96
CA THR A 29 12.44 12.83 5.63
C THR A 29 11.31 13.80 5.32
N PRO A 30 11.60 15.11 5.15
CA PRO A 30 10.57 16.08 4.82
C PRO A 30 9.88 15.69 3.52
N ARG A 31 8.63 15.24 3.65
CA ARG A 31 7.73 14.92 2.55
C ARG A 31 8.16 13.78 1.63
N LEU A 32 9.15 12.92 1.93
CA LEU A 32 9.38 11.72 1.09
C LEU A 32 8.47 10.56 1.52
N GLY A 33 8.27 9.63 0.59
CA GLY A 33 7.44 8.46 0.79
C GLY A 33 7.75 7.38 -0.23
N ILE A 34 7.58 6.13 0.19
CA ILE A 34 7.75 4.94 -0.63
C ILE A 34 6.56 4.83 -1.58
N LYS A 35 6.86 4.61 -2.86
CA LYS A 35 5.90 4.28 -3.91
C LYS A 35 6.52 3.33 -4.93
N LEU A 36 5.66 2.63 -5.66
CA LEU A 36 6.04 1.80 -6.81
C LEU A 36 5.66 2.43 -8.15
N ARG A 37 5.20 3.69 -8.12
CA ARG A 37 4.81 4.48 -9.29
C ARG A 37 5.34 5.89 -9.15
N PRO A 38 5.72 6.56 -10.25
CA PRO A 38 6.11 7.96 -10.21
C PRO A 38 4.96 8.86 -9.73
N CYS A 39 5.29 9.91 -9.00
CA CYS A 39 4.42 11.05 -8.73
C CYS A 39 4.59 12.13 -9.80
N GLY A 40 3.57 12.97 -9.99
CA GLY A 40 3.66 14.10 -10.92
C GLY A 40 3.57 13.68 -12.39
N ALA A 41 4.32 14.35 -13.26
CA ALA A 41 4.31 14.10 -14.70
C ALA A 41 4.92 12.73 -15.02
N ILE A 42 4.10 11.85 -15.61
CA ILE A 42 4.55 10.53 -16.08
C ILE A 42 4.87 10.66 -17.57
N PRO A 43 6.08 10.27 -18.03
CA PRO A 43 6.42 10.30 -19.45
C PRO A 43 5.44 9.43 -20.25
N LYS A 44 5.13 9.82 -21.50
CA LYS A 44 4.19 9.09 -22.37
C LYS A 44 4.61 7.63 -22.58
N ASN A 45 5.91 7.36 -22.59
CA ASN A 45 6.48 6.00 -22.75
C ASN A 45 6.60 5.25 -21.42
N GLY A 46 6.01 5.77 -20.35
CA GLY A 46 6.12 5.24 -19.00
C GLY A 46 7.43 5.63 -18.31
N SER A 47 7.70 5.00 -17.17
CA SER A 47 8.93 5.15 -16.42
C SER A 47 9.60 3.79 -16.33
N THR A 48 10.89 3.76 -16.59
CA THR A 48 11.74 2.59 -16.40
C THR A 48 11.98 2.31 -14.93
N SER A 49 11.69 3.24 -14.01
CA SER A 49 11.91 3.07 -12.58
C SER A 49 10.74 2.35 -11.86
N THR A 50 11.07 1.54 -10.84
CA THR A 50 10.09 0.63 -10.17
C THR A 50 9.88 0.90 -8.69
N LEU A 51 10.86 1.45 -8.00
CA LEU A 51 10.81 1.81 -6.58
C LEU A 51 11.18 3.29 -6.44
N PHE A 52 10.39 4.05 -5.70
CA PHE A 52 10.54 5.50 -5.56
C PHE A 52 10.47 5.90 -4.09
N PHE A 53 11.47 6.65 -3.64
CA PHE A 53 11.39 7.48 -2.43
C PHE A 53 11.23 8.91 -2.91
N GLN A 54 9.99 9.39 -2.97
CA GLN A 54 9.69 10.63 -3.66
C GLN A 54 8.69 11.49 -2.89
N ASP A 55 8.78 12.79 -3.12
CA ASP A 55 7.78 13.72 -2.64
C ASP A 55 6.47 13.61 -3.42
N ILE A 56 5.44 14.33 -2.96
CA ILE A 56 4.12 14.33 -3.62
C ILE A 56 4.21 14.93 -5.03
N SER A 57 5.13 15.88 -5.26
CA SER A 57 5.31 16.48 -6.58
C SER A 57 6.13 15.63 -7.56
N GLY A 58 6.88 14.64 -7.06
CA GLY A 58 7.83 13.83 -7.84
C GLY A 58 9.15 14.55 -8.15
N ARG A 59 9.30 15.82 -7.77
CA ARG A 59 10.49 16.63 -8.06
C ARG A 59 11.70 16.21 -7.22
N LYS A 60 11.48 15.82 -5.97
CA LYS A 60 12.52 15.30 -5.07
C LYS A 60 12.39 13.79 -5.01
N HIS A 61 13.39 13.05 -5.47
CA HIS A 61 13.31 11.60 -5.51
C HIS A 61 14.65 10.88 -5.38
N LEU A 62 14.58 9.65 -4.91
CA LEU A 62 15.52 8.56 -5.17
C LEU A 62 14.69 7.46 -5.84
N ARG A 63 15.10 6.99 -7.02
CA ARG A 63 14.35 5.98 -7.78
C ARG A 63 15.26 4.89 -8.30
N LEU A 64 14.77 3.65 -8.21
CA LEU A 64 15.48 2.48 -8.71
C LEU A 64 15.13 2.29 -10.18
N ASP A 65 16.13 2.48 -11.04
CA ASP A 65 15.99 2.49 -12.48
C ASP A 65 16.82 1.41 -13.17
N TYR A 66 16.59 1.22 -14.46
CA TYR A 66 17.44 0.44 -15.34
C TYR A 66 17.65 1.18 -16.66
N GLY A 67 18.83 0.99 -17.25
CA GLY A 67 19.17 1.54 -18.56
C GLY A 67 20.12 0.61 -19.29
N TYR A 68 20.11 0.67 -20.63
CA TYR A 68 21.10 -0.03 -21.43
C TYR A 68 22.42 0.73 -21.39
N ASN A 69 23.49 0.06 -20.95
CA ASN A 69 24.83 0.59 -20.98
C ASN A 69 25.47 0.30 -22.34
N VAL A 70 25.75 1.35 -23.10
CA VAL A 70 26.30 1.23 -24.46
C VAL A 70 27.75 0.72 -24.49
N GLN A 71 28.49 0.87 -23.37
CA GLN A 71 29.90 0.48 -23.24
C GLN A 71 30.01 -1.02 -22.92
N THR A 72 29.26 -1.48 -21.92
CA THR A 72 29.27 -2.90 -21.49
C THR A 72 28.30 -3.78 -22.26
N LYS A 73 27.42 -3.17 -23.08
CA LYS A 73 26.33 -3.84 -23.82
C LYS A 73 25.34 -4.60 -22.92
N THR A 74 25.25 -4.24 -21.64
CA THR A 74 24.37 -4.86 -20.64
C THR A 74 23.27 -3.91 -20.17
N VAL A 75 22.24 -4.48 -19.53
CA VAL A 75 21.26 -3.69 -18.77
C VAL A 75 21.80 -3.46 -17.37
N ASP A 76 22.00 -2.19 -17.02
CA ASP A 76 22.54 -1.78 -15.74
C ASP A 76 21.43 -1.17 -14.87
N TYR A 77 21.26 -1.75 -13.69
CA TYR A 77 20.39 -1.22 -12.66
C TYR A 77 21.14 -0.19 -11.83
N HIS A 78 20.50 0.94 -11.56
CA HIS A 78 21.13 2.05 -10.86
C HIS A 78 20.10 2.88 -10.09
N TRP A 79 20.58 3.58 -9.07
CA TRP A 79 19.85 4.65 -8.42
C TRP A 79 19.94 5.92 -9.24
N ASN A 80 18.80 6.55 -9.46
CA ASN A 80 18.73 7.91 -9.99
C ASN A 80 18.17 8.82 -8.89
N GLN A 81 18.82 9.96 -8.65
CA GLN A 81 18.48 10.83 -7.53
C GLN A 81 18.39 12.29 -7.95
N ARG A 82 17.43 12.98 -7.35
CA ARG A 82 17.32 14.44 -7.42
C ARG A 82 16.99 15.01 -6.05
N GLY A 83 17.95 15.72 -5.48
CA GLY A 83 17.82 16.42 -4.20
C GLY A 83 17.78 15.49 -2.98
N THR A 84 18.12 14.22 -3.10
CA THR A 84 18.06 13.25 -1.99
C THR A 84 19.43 12.76 -1.53
N HIS A 85 20.51 13.22 -2.17
CA HIS A 85 21.89 12.87 -1.84
C HIS A 85 22.24 13.08 -0.37
N GLU A 86 21.97 14.26 0.21
CA GLU A 86 22.24 14.55 1.63
C GLU A 86 21.61 13.55 2.60
N ARG A 87 20.51 12.91 2.20
CA ARG A 87 19.79 11.94 3.05
C ARG A 87 20.29 10.51 2.88
N PHE A 88 20.57 10.09 1.65
CA PHE A 88 20.88 8.69 1.35
C PHE A 88 22.35 8.44 1.01
N GLY A 89 23.17 9.49 0.84
CA GLY A 89 24.57 9.38 0.43
C GLY A 89 24.76 8.77 -0.97
N ILE A 90 23.68 8.59 -1.73
CA ILE A 90 23.70 7.95 -3.05
C ILE A 90 23.85 9.02 -4.12
N ALA A 91 24.86 8.91 -4.98
CA ALA A 91 25.05 9.79 -6.12
C ALA A 91 24.08 9.43 -7.26
N ASP A 92 23.87 10.37 -8.18
CA ASP A 92 23.06 10.08 -9.35
C ASP A 92 23.72 9.03 -10.26
N HIS A 93 22.92 8.14 -10.84
CA HIS A 93 23.36 6.97 -11.62
C HIS A 93 24.27 5.98 -10.88
N THR A 94 24.18 5.89 -9.55
CA THR A 94 24.98 4.92 -8.76
C THR A 94 24.53 3.47 -9.05
N PRO A 95 25.42 2.57 -9.49
CA PRO A 95 25.08 1.16 -9.73
C PRO A 95 24.64 0.43 -8.45
N VAL A 96 23.69 -0.51 -8.58
CA VAL A 96 23.14 -1.26 -7.42
C VAL A 96 23.49 -2.75 -7.38
N GLY A 97 24.22 -3.23 -8.39
CA GLY A 97 24.60 -4.64 -8.52
C GLY A 97 23.42 -5.61 -8.63
N GLN A 98 23.69 -6.91 -8.44
CA GLN A 98 22.69 -7.97 -8.59
C GLN A 98 21.56 -7.88 -7.56
N GLY A 99 21.87 -7.50 -6.32
CA GLY A 99 20.85 -7.33 -5.27
C GLY A 99 19.79 -6.29 -5.66
N GLY A 100 20.23 -5.14 -6.19
CA GLY A 100 19.32 -4.12 -6.68
C GLY A 100 18.54 -4.51 -7.93
N ALA A 101 19.10 -5.34 -8.81
CA ALA A 101 18.38 -5.93 -9.93
C ALA A 101 17.20 -6.80 -9.47
N THR A 102 17.41 -7.61 -8.42
CA THR A 102 16.35 -8.42 -7.81
C THR A 102 15.28 -7.52 -7.21
N VAL A 103 15.66 -6.51 -6.42
CA VAL A 103 14.70 -5.54 -5.85
C VAL A 103 13.91 -4.84 -6.93
N TYR A 104 14.55 -4.42 -8.02
CA TYR A 104 13.90 -3.79 -9.15
C TYR A 104 12.79 -4.68 -9.74
N ARG A 105 13.11 -5.96 -10.00
CA ARG A 105 12.17 -6.93 -10.57
C ARG A 105 11.02 -7.21 -9.61
N SER A 106 11.33 -7.44 -8.33
CA SER A 106 10.33 -7.65 -7.28
C SER A 106 9.39 -6.46 -7.16
N ALA A 107 9.91 -5.22 -7.14
CA ALA A 107 9.10 -4.01 -7.09
C ALA A 107 8.19 -3.87 -8.33
N LYS A 108 8.69 -4.22 -9.52
CA LYS A 108 7.91 -4.23 -10.77
C LYS A 108 6.73 -5.20 -10.66
N TYR A 109 6.98 -6.45 -10.27
CA TYR A 109 5.92 -7.45 -10.15
C TYR A 109 4.95 -7.11 -9.03
N PHE A 110 5.46 -6.70 -7.87
CA PHE A 110 4.63 -6.34 -6.71
C PHE A 110 3.70 -5.16 -7.01
N ARG A 111 4.13 -4.17 -7.81
CA ARG A 111 3.25 -3.10 -8.29
C ARG A 111 2.04 -3.63 -9.07
N HIS A 112 2.25 -4.60 -9.97
CA HIS A 112 1.17 -5.15 -10.78
C HIS A 112 0.29 -6.10 -9.97
N ALA A 113 0.91 -7.05 -9.28
CA ALA A 113 0.22 -8.01 -8.42
C ALA A 113 -0.58 -7.30 -7.33
N GLY A 114 -0.01 -6.29 -6.67
CA GLY A 114 -0.69 -5.54 -5.61
C GLY A 114 -1.94 -4.82 -6.12
N ARG A 115 -1.91 -4.27 -7.34
CA ARG A 115 -3.11 -3.65 -7.95
C ARG A 115 -4.19 -4.66 -8.26
N VAL A 116 -3.81 -5.83 -8.77
CA VAL A 116 -4.75 -6.91 -9.05
C VAL A 116 -5.38 -7.40 -7.74
N LEU A 117 -4.57 -7.65 -6.71
CA LEU A 117 -5.05 -8.09 -5.40
C LEU A 117 -6.01 -7.08 -4.76
N ALA A 118 -5.73 -5.78 -4.86
CA ALA A 118 -6.63 -4.74 -4.37
C ALA A 118 -7.97 -4.70 -5.13
N ILE A 119 -7.98 -4.98 -6.44
CA ILE A 119 -9.23 -5.03 -7.24
C ILE A 119 -10.03 -6.30 -6.89
N VAL A 120 -9.36 -7.44 -6.80
CA VAL A 120 -9.96 -8.73 -6.43
C VAL A 120 -10.60 -8.63 -5.05
N ASP A 121 -9.91 -8.05 -4.08
CA ASP A 121 -10.46 -7.76 -2.76
C ASP A 121 -11.76 -6.98 -2.82
N VAL A 122 -11.75 -5.79 -3.44
CA VAL A 122 -12.94 -4.93 -3.50
C VAL A 122 -14.11 -5.68 -4.16
N SER A 123 -13.81 -6.56 -5.13
CA SER A 123 -14.83 -7.41 -5.76
C SER A 123 -15.39 -8.46 -4.78
N ILE A 124 -14.54 -9.11 -4.00
CA ILE A 124 -14.95 -10.05 -2.94
C ILE A 124 -15.80 -9.32 -1.88
N ASP A 125 -15.39 -8.13 -1.47
CA ASP A 125 -16.09 -7.34 -0.48
C ASP A 125 -17.48 -6.89 -0.98
N VAL A 126 -17.61 -6.49 -2.25
CA VAL A 126 -18.91 -6.21 -2.88
C VAL A 126 -19.80 -7.45 -2.89
N VAL A 127 -19.29 -8.62 -3.28
CA VAL A 127 -20.05 -9.87 -3.22
C VAL A 127 -20.48 -10.17 -1.78
N SER A 128 -19.59 -9.97 -0.80
CA SER A 128 -19.89 -10.19 0.62
C SER A 128 -21.03 -9.31 1.12
N ILE A 129 -21.16 -8.08 0.62
CA ILE A 129 -22.26 -7.17 0.94
C ILE A 129 -23.57 -7.69 0.35
N VAL A 130 -23.56 -8.12 -0.92
CA VAL A 130 -24.76 -8.58 -1.63
C VAL A 130 -25.34 -9.85 -1.02
N VAL A 131 -24.49 -10.78 -0.58
CA VAL A 131 -24.94 -12.07 -0.01
C VAL A 131 -25.19 -12.02 1.50
N ALA A 132 -24.88 -10.90 2.16
CA ALA A 132 -25.07 -10.77 3.60
C ALA A 132 -26.55 -10.63 3.98
N SER A 133 -26.93 -11.27 5.09
CA SER A 133 -28.28 -11.13 5.67
C SER A 133 -28.59 -9.71 6.15
N ARG A 134 -27.56 -8.95 6.54
CA ARG A 134 -27.64 -7.52 6.90
C ARG A 134 -26.69 -6.71 6.00
N PRO A 135 -27.09 -6.41 4.74
CA PRO A 135 -26.19 -5.83 3.74
C PRO A 135 -25.64 -4.45 4.13
N ILE A 136 -26.45 -3.60 4.77
CA ILE A 136 -26.00 -2.26 5.20
C ILE A 136 -24.99 -2.35 6.35
N ARG A 137 -25.21 -3.28 7.30
CA ARG A 137 -24.23 -3.57 8.35
C ARG A 137 -22.91 -4.01 7.73
N ARG A 138 -22.95 -4.97 6.79
CA ARG A 138 -21.76 -5.46 6.11
C ARG A 138 -21.03 -4.38 5.31
N ALA A 139 -21.77 -3.49 4.66
CA ALA A 139 -21.18 -2.34 3.96
C ALA A 139 -20.42 -1.42 4.93
N SER A 140 -20.98 -1.17 6.13
CA SER A 140 -20.30 -0.40 7.18
C SER A 140 -18.98 -1.05 7.62
N GLU A 141 -19.00 -2.38 7.85
CA GLU A 141 -17.80 -3.16 8.19
C GLU A 141 -16.72 -3.06 7.11
N VAL A 142 -17.11 -3.23 5.85
CA VAL A 142 -16.18 -3.19 4.70
C VAL A 142 -15.58 -1.81 4.54
N VAL A 143 -16.40 -0.76 4.48
CA VAL A 143 -15.91 0.62 4.26
C VAL A 143 -14.96 1.04 5.39
N THR A 144 -15.33 0.73 6.64
CA THR A 144 -14.49 1.04 7.80
C THR A 144 -13.22 0.18 7.81
N GLY A 145 -13.31 -1.09 7.42
CA GLY A 145 -12.16 -1.99 7.23
C GLY A 145 -11.17 -1.46 6.19
N LEU A 146 -11.63 -1.08 5.00
CA LEU A 146 -10.79 -0.50 3.94
C LEU A 146 -10.12 0.81 4.40
N ALA A 147 -10.88 1.69 5.07
CA ALA A 147 -10.39 2.96 5.57
C ALA A 147 -9.30 2.78 6.64
N LEU A 148 -9.53 1.91 7.64
CA LEU A 148 -8.54 1.64 8.67
C LEU A 148 -7.37 0.79 8.17
N SER A 149 -7.55 -0.05 7.16
CA SER A 149 -6.44 -0.69 6.46
C SER A 149 -5.53 0.34 5.79
N TRP A 150 -6.10 1.34 5.11
CA TRP A 150 -5.31 2.42 4.53
C TRP A 150 -4.53 3.23 5.58
N ALA A 151 -5.19 3.58 6.68
CA ALA A 151 -4.56 4.30 7.78
C ALA A 151 -3.48 3.45 8.45
N GLY A 152 -3.80 2.20 8.75
CA GLY A 152 -2.92 1.20 9.34
C GLY A 152 -1.69 0.94 8.49
N CYS A 153 -1.86 0.78 7.17
CA CYS A 153 -0.77 0.63 6.21
C CYS A 153 0.21 1.82 6.28
N LYS A 154 -0.30 3.05 6.33
CA LYS A 154 0.56 4.23 6.42
C LYS A 154 1.30 4.31 7.75
N ALA A 155 0.60 4.07 8.86
CA ALA A 155 1.17 4.20 10.19
C ALA A 155 2.25 3.13 10.44
N THR A 156 1.91 1.86 10.24
CA THR A 156 2.83 0.73 10.41
C THR A 156 3.89 0.68 9.32
N GLY A 157 3.57 1.08 8.09
CA GLY A 157 4.55 1.23 7.03
C GLY A 157 5.55 2.34 7.32
N ALA A 158 5.14 3.45 7.93
CA ALA A 158 6.08 4.47 8.41
C ALA A 158 6.98 3.89 9.53
N ALA A 159 6.41 3.17 10.49
CA ALA A 159 7.18 2.51 11.56
C ALA A 159 8.18 1.48 11.01
N GLY A 160 7.76 0.64 10.06
CA GLY A 160 8.62 -0.33 9.40
C GLY A 160 9.71 0.32 8.54
N ALA A 161 9.39 1.42 7.85
CA ALA A 161 10.37 2.21 7.11
C ALA A 161 11.43 2.81 8.04
N LEU A 162 11.01 3.30 9.22
CA LEU A 162 11.92 3.80 10.26
C LEU A 162 12.83 2.67 10.77
N ALA A 163 12.26 1.51 11.13
CA ALA A 163 13.03 0.34 11.58
C ALA A 163 14.04 -0.15 10.52
N GLY A 164 13.71 0.02 9.23
CA GLY A 164 14.58 -0.33 8.10
C GLY A 164 15.71 0.67 7.79
N THR A 165 15.79 1.80 8.51
CA THR A 165 16.79 2.86 8.25
C THR A 165 18.25 2.38 8.27
N PRO A 166 18.69 1.48 9.16
CA PRO A 166 20.08 1.01 9.19
C PRO A 166 20.53 0.30 7.90
N ALA A 167 19.59 -0.23 7.11
CA ALA A 167 19.87 -0.89 5.83
C ALA A 167 19.37 -0.07 4.63
N ALA A 168 19.29 1.26 4.77
CA ALA A 168 18.82 2.15 3.71
C ALA A 168 19.68 2.04 2.43
N PRO A 169 19.09 2.25 1.24
CA PRO A 169 17.67 2.52 0.99
C PRO A 169 16.80 1.26 0.99
N PHE A 170 17.36 0.07 0.81
CA PHE A 170 16.57 -1.15 0.64
C PHE A 170 15.79 -1.56 1.90
N GLY A 171 16.39 -1.43 3.08
CA GLY A 171 15.74 -1.70 4.36
C GLY A 171 14.52 -0.81 4.60
N VAL A 172 14.62 0.49 4.27
CA VAL A 172 13.50 1.44 4.35
C VAL A 172 12.35 1.00 3.45
N ALA A 173 12.64 0.58 2.22
CA ALA A 173 11.62 0.10 1.28
C ALA A 173 10.97 -1.20 1.77
N ALA A 174 11.78 -2.19 2.12
CA ALA A 174 11.31 -3.50 2.56
C ALA A 174 10.52 -3.41 3.86
N GLY A 175 11.07 -2.74 4.87
CA GLY A 175 10.39 -2.52 6.14
C GLY A 175 9.12 -1.72 5.98
N GLY A 176 9.11 -0.68 5.13
CA GLY A 176 7.91 0.11 4.89
C GLY A 176 6.78 -0.66 4.19
N LEU A 177 7.11 -1.42 3.15
CA LEU A 177 6.14 -2.26 2.45
C LEU A 177 5.61 -3.37 3.35
N ALA A 178 6.49 -4.10 4.05
CA ALA A 178 6.09 -5.17 4.97
C ALA A 178 5.25 -4.64 6.12
N GLY A 179 5.67 -3.53 6.74
CA GLY A 179 4.89 -2.84 7.77
C GLY A 179 3.50 -2.48 7.26
N CYS A 180 3.42 -1.87 6.06
CA CYS A 180 2.14 -1.51 5.46
C CYS A 180 1.21 -2.72 5.26
N VAL A 181 1.72 -3.87 4.82
CA VAL A 181 0.90 -5.09 4.69
C VAL A 181 0.34 -5.50 6.04
N VAL A 182 1.19 -5.56 7.09
CA VAL A 182 0.77 -5.95 8.44
C VAL A 182 -0.27 -4.99 9.01
N GLY A 183 -0.03 -3.68 8.97
CA GLY A 183 -1.01 -2.72 9.48
C GLY A 183 -2.24 -2.55 8.60
N GLY A 184 -2.13 -2.82 7.30
CA GLY A 184 -3.29 -2.91 6.42
C GLY A 184 -4.22 -4.05 6.85
N TYR A 185 -3.64 -5.23 7.10
CA TYR A 185 -4.40 -6.38 7.58
C TYR A 185 -5.04 -6.12 8.95
N ILE A 186 -4.25 -5.70 9.94
CA ILE A 186 -4.75 -5.41 11.30
C ILE A 186 -5.79 -4.28 11.26
N GLY A 187 -5.53 -3.23 10.49
CA GLY A 187 -6.43 -2.10 10.31
C GLY A 187 -7.77 -2.53 9.72
N TYR A 188 -7.76 -3.44 8.72
CA TYR A 188 -8.99 -3.99 8.19
C TYR A 188 -9.81 -4.71 9.25
N GLN A 189 -9.18 -5.63 10.01
CA GLN A 189 -9.89 -6.40 11.04
C GLN A 189 -10.53 -5.50 12.10
N ILE A 190 -9.76 -4.54 12.62
CA ILE A 190 -10.25 -3.57 13.61
C ILE A 190 -11.37 -2.72 12.99
N GLY A 191 -11.20 -2.26 11.75
CA GLY A 191 -12.17 -1.43 11.05
C GLY A 191 -13.49 -2.15 10.80
N SER A 192 -13.44 -3.42 10.42
CA SER A 192 -14.66 -4.21 10.24
C SER A 192 -15.43 -4.37 11.55
N VAL A 193 -14.76 -4.69 12.66
CA VAL A 193 -15.42 -4.80 13.97
C VAL A 193 -16.04 -3.47 14.39
N LEU A 194 -15.30 -2.36 14.25
CA LEU A 194 -15.80 -1.02 14.59
C LEU A 194 -16.97 -0.60 13.69
N GLY A 195 -16.91 -0.85 12.39
CA GLY A 195 -17.98 -0.53 11.45
C GLY A 195 -19.28 -1.27 11.77
N GLY A 196 -19.17 -2.55 12.16
CA GLY A 196 -20.30 -3.34 12.63
C GLY A 196 -20.89 -2.79 13.93
N ALA A 197 -20.03 -2.47 14.90
CA ALA A 197 -20.45 -1.93 16.20
C ALA A 197 -21.15 -0.57 16.07
N VAL A 198 -20.61 0.33 15.25
CA VAL A 198 -21.23 1.65 14.97
C VAL A 198 -22.58 1.47 14.29
N PHE A 199 -22.67 0.54 13.32
CA PHE A 199 -23.94 0.24 12.67
C PHE A 199 -24.97 -0.28 13.67
N ASP A 200 -24.62 -1.28 14.48
CA ASP A 200 -25.53 -1.89 15.47
C ASP A 200 -26.00 -0.85 16.50
N TRP A 201 -25.11 0.05 16.96
CA TRP A 201 -25.49 1.18 17.80
C TRP A 201 -26.47 2.13 17.12
N SER A 202 -26.23 2.48 15.85
CA SER A 202 -27.09 3.38 15.09
C SER A 202 -28.47 2.77 14.84
N ASP A 203 -28.51 1.48 14.51
CA ASP A 203 -29.74 0.73 14.25
C ASP A 203 -30.60 0.68 15.53
N ALA A 204 -29.97 0.42 16.68
CA ALA A 204 -30.66 0.41 17.98
C ALA A 204 -31.18 1.80 18.41
N THR A 205 -30.49 2.88 18.02
CA THR A 205 -30.80 4.25 18.48
C THR A 205 -31.83 4.93 17.59
N PHE A 206 -31.78 4.67 16.27
CA PHE A 206 -32.52 5.43 15.27
C PHE A 206 -33.57 4.62 14.50
N SER A 207 -33.71 3.30 14.78
CA SER A 207 -34.81 2.53 14.18
C SER A 207 -36.15 3.06 14.69
N PRO A 208 -37.07 3.48 13.80
CA PRO A 208 -38.39 3.92 14.22
C PRO A 208 -39.14 2.76 14.90
N LEU A 209 -39.83 3.05 15.99
CA LEU A 209 -40.74 2.11 16.63
C LEU A 209 -41.78 1.63 15.60
N PRO A 210 -42.18 0.34 15.62
CA PRO A 210 -43.24 -0.13 14.75
C PRO A 210 -44.47 0.76 14.94
N GLN A 211 -45.01 1.29 13.84
CA GLN A 211 -46.29 2.01 13.88
C GLN A 211 -47.29 1.09 14.57
N ALA A 212 -47.90 1.56 15.66
CA ALA A 212 -49.03 0.88 16.26
C ALA A 212 -50.05 0.69 15.14
N ARG A 213 -50.37 -0.58 14.81
CA ARG A 213 -51.50 -0.87 13.94
C ARG A 213 -52.74 -0.37 14.68
N LEU A 214 -53.25 0.79 14.26
CA LEU A 214 -54.59 1.26 14.60
C LEU A 214 -55.62 0.42 13.83
#